data_AF-A0A353N446-F1
#
_entry.id   AF-A0A353N446-F1
#
_cell.length_a   1.000
_cell.length_b   1.000
_cell.length_c   1.000
_cell.angle_alpha   90.00
_cell.angle_beta   90.00
_cell.angle_gamma   90.00
#
_symmetry.space_group_name_H-M   'P 1'
#
loop_
_entity.id
_entity.type
_entity.pdbx_description
1 polymer ?
#
loop_
_entity_poly.entity_id
_entity_poly.type
_entity_poly.pdbx_seq_one_letter_code
_entity_poly.pdbx_strand_id
1 'polypeptide(L)' 'MSGSPIIQNGKLVGAITHVFVNDPTRGYGVFAEWMLQMEDNLIEMGRKFAS' A
#
# COMPACT_ATOMS: atom_id res chain seq x y z
N MET A 1 9.67 -1.84 -8.98
CA MET A 1 9.20 -0.70 -8.17
C MET A 1 7.93 -1.01 -7.36
N SER A 2 7.31 -2.19 -7.46
CA SER A 2 6.20 -2.55 -6.57
C SER A 2 6.68 -2.53 -5.10
N GLY A 3 5.89 -1.93 -4.21
CA GLY A 3 6.23 -1.74 -2.80
C GLY A 3 7.09 -0.51 -2.49
N SER A 4 7.52 0.27 -3.49
CA SER A 4 8.29 1.50 -3.24
C SER A 4 7.43 2.59 -2.59
N PRO A 5 7.92 3.30 -1.56
CA PRO A 5 7.13 4.30 -0.84
C PRO A 5 6.94 5.58 -1.66
N ILE A 6 5.77 6.18 -1.54
CA ILE A 6 5.44 7.51 -2.07
C ILE A 6 5.55 8.50 -0.91
N ILE A 7 6.49 9.44 -1.02
CA ILE A 7 6.77 10.44 0.01
C ILE A 7 6.36 11.82 -0.49
N GLN A 8 5.53 12.52 0.29
CA GLN A 8 5.15 13.92 0.06
C GLN A 8 5.34 14.71 1.34
N ASN A 9 5.99 15.87 1.26
CA ASN A 9 6.27 16.72 2.43
C ASN A 9 6.98 15.96 3.57
N GLY A 10 7.86 15.02 3.24
CA GLY A 10 8.57 14.18 4.22
C GLY A 10 7.70 13.12 4.91
N LYS A 11 6.46 12.89 4.45
CA LYS A 11 5.54 11.91 5.03
C LYS A 11 5.18 10.82 4.03
N LEU A 12 4.96 9.61 4.53
CA LEU A 12 4.45 8.49 3.74
C LEU A 12 2.98 8.74 3.38
N VAL A 13 2.65 8.68 2.10
CA VAL A 13 1.26 8.84 1.61
C VAL A 13 0.73 7.60 0.87
N GLY A 14 1.61 6.65 0.55
CA GLY A 14 1.22 5.43 -0.15
C GLY A 14 2.42 4.62 -0.65
N ALA A 15 2.14 3.62 -1.48
CA ALA A 15 3.15 2.80 -2.13
C ALA A 15 2.80 2.53 -3.60
N ILE A 16 3.81 2.42 -4.45
CA ILE A 16 3.65 2.03 -5.87
C ILE A 16 3.23 0.56 -5.91
N THR A 17 2.15 0.25 -6.63
CA THR A 17 1.72 -1.14 -6.83
C THR A 17 2.24 -1.68 -8.16
N HIS A 18 2.08 -0.90 -9.23
CA HIS A 18 2.45 -1.28 -10.60
C HIS A 18 2.88 -0.05 -11.40
N VAL A 19 3.74 -0.25 -12.41
CA VAL A 19 4.13 0.79 -13.37
C VAL A 19 3.84 0.31 -14.78
N PHE A 20 3.65 1.24 -15.72
CA PHE A 20 3.44 0.87 -17.12
C PHE A 20 4.76 0.38 -17.73
N VAL A 21 4.73 -0.76 -18.41
CA VAL A 21 5.93 -1.39 -18.98
C VAL A 21 6.56 -0.53 -20.07
N ASN A 22 5.74 0.17 -20.85
CA ASN A 22 6.16 1.06 -21.92
C ASN A 22 6.48 2.50 -21.45
N ASP A 23 6.12 2.86 -20.22
CA ASP A 23 6.41 4.16 -19.62
C ASP A 23 6.53 4.02 -18.09
N PRO A 24 7.74 3.72 -17.56
CA PRO A 24 7.93 3.48 -16.13
C PRO A 24 7.81 4.76 -15.28
N THR A 25 7.65 5.93 -15.90
CA THR A 25 7.40 7.19 -15.17
C THR A 25 5.96 7.29 -14.66
N ARG A 26 5.08 6.42 -15.16
CA ARG A 26 3.66 6.38 -14.81
C ARG A 26 3.29 5.01 -14.24
N GLY A 27 2.33 5.03 -13.32
CA GLY A 27 1.89 3.81 -12.66
C GLY A 27 0.73 4.06 -11.72
N TYR A 28 0.44 3.05 -10.93
CA TYR A 28 -0.59 3.06 -9.90
C TYR A 28 0.06 2.98 -8.52
N GLY A 29 -0.56 3.65 -7.56
CA GLY A 29 -0.22 3.54 -6.15
C GLY A 29 -1.47 3.26 -5.33
N VAL A 30 -1.26 2.76 -4.11
CA VAL A 30 -2.29 2.63 -3.09
C VAL A 30 -2.03 3.66 -1.99
N PHE A 31 -3.09 4.24 -1.42
CA PHE A 31 -2.99 5.19 -0.32
C PHE A 31 -2.60 4.49 0.98
N ALA A 32 -1.81 5.19 1.81
CA ALA A 32 -1.43 4.69 3.13
C ALA A 32 -2.64 4.40 4.03
N GLU A 33 -3.72 5.16 3.90
CA GLU A 33 -4.98 4.91 4.62
C GLU A 33 -5.55 3.51 4.35
N TRP A 34 -5.59 3.10 3.08
CA TRP A 34 -6.11 1.79 2.70
C TRP A 34 -5.22 0.66 3.19
N MET A 35 -3.90 0.89 3.23
CA MET A 35 -2.95 -0.07 3.78
C MET A 35 -3.23 -0.33 5.27
N LEU A 36 -3.48 0.72 6.05
CA LEU A 36 -3.82 0.63 7.48
C LEU A 36 -5.17 -0.06 7.70
N GLN A 37 -6.20 0.29 6.92
CA GLN A 37 -7.51 -0.36 7.01
C GLN A 37 -7.43 -1.87 6.70
N MET A 38 -6.61 -2.26 5.73
CA MET A 38 -6.37 -3.67 5.44
C MET A 38 -5.64 -4.39 6.58
N GLU A 39 -4.64 -3.75 7.19
CA GLU A 39 -3.92 -4.29 8.34
C GLU A 39 -4.86 -4.61 9.51
N ASP A 40 -5.73 -3.67 9.88
CA ASP A 40 -6.70 -3.86 10.96
C ASP A 40 -7.63 -5.05 10.69
N ASN A 41 -8.16 -5.16 9.47
CA ASN A 41 -9.01 -6.28 9.05
C ASN A 41 -8.27 -7.63 9.12
N LEU A 42 -7.00 -7.66 8.71
CA LEU A 42 -6.18 -8.87 8.74
C LEU A 42 -5.89 -9.31 10.18
N ILE A 43 -5.62 -8.36 11.07
CA ILE A 43 -5.43 -8.64 12.50
C ILE A 43 -6.72 -9.18 13.12
N GLU A 44 -7.88 -8.58 12.83
CA GLU A 44 -9.17 -9.06 13.34
C GLU A 44 -9.47 -10.48 12.86
N MET A 45 -9.29 -10.74 11.57
CA MET A 45 -9.43 -12.10 11.02
C MET A 45 -8.49 -13.07 11.72
N GLY A 46 -7.20 -12.73 11.85
CA GLY A 46 -6.21 -13.57 12.52
C GLY A 46 -6.59 -13.91 13.96
N ARG A 47 -7.14 -12.94 14.72
CA ARG A 47 -7.64 -13.19 16.09
C ARG A 47 -8.85 -14.13 16.10
N LYS A 48 -9.79 -13.97 15.17
CA LYS A 48 -11.01 -14.79 15.07
C LYS A 48 -10.72 -16.26 14.77
N PHE A 49 -9.66 -16.54 14.01
CA PHE A 49 -9.25 -17.92 13.70
C PHE A 49 -8.27 -18.52 14.71
N ALA A 50 -7.72 -17.71 15.62
CA ALA A 50 -6.79 -18.16 16.66
C ALA A 50 -7.48 -18.49 18.01
N SER A 51 -8.79 -18.25 18.12
CA SER A 51 -9.65 -18.63 19.26
C SER A 51 -10.42 -19.91 19.00
#